data_AF-J0PTH7-F1
#
_entry.id   AF-J0PTH7-F1
#
_cell.length_a   1.000
_cell.length_b   1.000
_cell.length_c   1.000
_cell.angle_alpha   90.00
_cell.angle_beta   90.00
_cell.angle_gamma   90.00
#
_symmetry.space_group_name_H-M   'P 1'
#
loop_
_entity.id
_entity.type
_entity.pdbx_description
1 polymer ?
#
loop_
_entity_poly.entity_id
_entity_poly.type
_entity_poly.pdbx_seq_one_letter_code
_entity_poly.pdbx_strand_id
1 'polypeptide(L)' 'MTYINAQGRLKGCKPIAVIDIGSNSVRLVIYEGLVRSPTVLFNEKVLCGLG' A
#
# COMPACT_ATOMS: atom_id res chain seq x y z
N MET A 1 -11.41 1.20 -17.93
CA MET A 1 -10.16 1.83 -17.44
C MET A 1 -10.46 3.32 -17.27
N THR A 2 -10.98 3.73 -16.12
CA THR A 2 -11.32 5.13 -15.85
C THR A 2 -10.02 5.92 -15.65
N TYR A 3 -9.72 6.83 -16.58
CA TYR A 3 -8.56 7.72 -16.49
C TYR A 3 -8.86 8.84 -15.49
N ILE A 4 -8.67 8.56 -14.21
CA ILE A 4 -8.54 9.60 -13.19
C ILE A 4 -7.25 10.38 -13.48
N ASN A 5 -7.40 11.65 -13.84
CA ASN A 5 -6.27 12.52 -14.20
C ASN A 5 -5.57 13.03 -12.93
N ALA A 6 -4.84 12.14 -12.26
CA ALA A 6 -4.07 12.46 -11.05
C ALA A 6 -2.60 12.70 -11.42
N GLN A 7 -2.22 13.96 -11.64
CA GLN A 7 -0.86 14.35 -12.07
C GLN A 7 0.25 13.85 -11.14
N GLY A 8 -0.03 13.73 -9.84
CA GLY A 8 0.94 13.25 -8.83
C GLY A 8 1.11 11.73 -8.76
N ARG A 9 0.48 10.94 -9.65
CA ARG A 9 0.57 9.47 -9.65
C ARG A 9 1.51 8.99 -10.75
N LEU A 10 2.36 8.00 -10.43
CA LEU A 10 3.13 7.31 -11.46
C LEU A 10 2.22 6.67 -12.51
N LYS A 11 2.51 6.96 -13.79
CA LYS A 11 1.75 6.42 -14.92
C LYS A 11 2.15 4.98 -15.20
N GLY A 12 1.19 4.16 -15.63
CA GLY A 12 1.43 2.76 -16.00
C GLY A 12 1.62 1.81 -14.80
N CYS A 13 1.68 2.33 -13.58
CA CYS A 13 1.73 1.56 -12.35
C CYS A 13 0.32 1.29 -11.81
N LYS A 14 0.10 0.09 -11.26
CA LYS A 14 -1.11 -0.24 -10.49
C LYS A 14 -0.74 -0.30 -9.02
N PRO A 15 -1.58 0.20 -8.10
CA PRO A 15 -1.34 0.06 -6.67
C PRO A 15 -1.12 -1.39 -6.24
N ILE A 16 -0.21 -1.60 -5.29
CA ILE A 16 0.09 -2.91 -4.72
C ILE A 16 -0.07 -2.84 -3.21
N ALA A 17 -0.84 -3.77 -2.65
CA ALA A 17 -1.00 -3.93 -1.21
C ALA A 17 -0.03 -4.99 -0.68
N VAL A 18 0.58 -4.69 0.47
CA VAL A 18 1.34 -5.64 1.29
C VAL A 18 0.64 -5.75 2.63
N ILE A 19 0.32 -6.99 3.01
CA ILE A 19 -0.21 -7.32 4.34
C ILE A 19 0.88 -8.05 5.10
N ASP A 20 1.26 -7.49 6.25
CA ASP A 20 2.18 -8.10 7.20
C ASP A 20 1.40 -8.53 8.44
N ILE A 21 1.56 -9.78 8.84
CA ILE A 21 0.87 -10.39 9.99
C ILE A 21 1.93 -10.79 11.01
N GLY A 22 2.09 -9.95 12.03
CA GLY A 22 2.89 -10.26 13.20
C GLY A 22 2.01 -10.76 14.36
N SER A 23 2.63 -11.37 15.38
CA SER A 23 1.92 -11.85 16.57
C SER A 23 1.17 -10.72 17.31
N ASN A 24 1.71 -9.51 17.34
CA ASN A 24 1.07 -8.39 18.04
C ASN A 24 0.22 -7.49 17.15
N SER A 25 0.49 -7.45 15.85
CA SER A 25 -0.11 -6.46 14.96
C SER A 25 -0.23 -6.95 13.54
N VAL A 26 -1.28 -6.48 12.86
CA VAL A 26 -1.43 -6.60 11.42
C VAL A 26 -1.22 -5.23 10.79
N ARG A 27 -0.50 -5.17 9.66
CA ARG A 27 -0.26 -3.93 8.93
C ARG A 27 -0.66 -4.08 7.46
N LEU A 28 -1.38 -3.07 6.96
CA LEU A 28 -1.65 -2.89 5.54
C LEU A 28 -0.87 -1.68 5.03
N VAL A 29 -0.03 -1.89 4.02
CA VAL A 29 0.62 -0.81 3.27
C VAL A 29 0.24 -0.92 1.81
N ILE A 30 -0.26 0.16 1.22
CA ILE A 30 -0.54 0.25 -0.22
C ILE A 30 0.52 1.16 -0.84
N TYR A 31 1.32 0.62 -1.75
CA TYR A 31 2.27 1.35 -2.56
C TYR A 31 1.65 1.74 -3.90
N GLU A 32 2.11 2.82 -4.51
CA GLU A 32 1.60 3.28 -5.80
C GLU A 32 1.89 2.35 -6.99
N GLY A 33 2.87 1.46 -6.84
CA GLY A 33 3.12 0.34 -7.74
C GLY A 33 4.40 -0.44 -7.44
N LEU A 34 4.62 -1.51 -8.22
CA LEU A 34 5.81 -2.35 -8.15
C LEU A 34 6.96 -1.72 -8.93
N VAL A 35 7.63 -0.75 -8.33
CA VAL A 35 8.75 0.01 -8.90
C VAL A 35 9.78 0.30 -7.83
N ARG A 36 10.95 0.83 -8.23
CA ARG A 36 11.96 1.29 -7.27
C ARG A 36 11.47 2.55 -6.57
N SER A 37 11.57 2.58 -5.23
CA SER A 37 11.20 3.72 -4.38
C SER A 37 9.75 4.22 -4.56
N PRO A 38 8.73 3.37 -4.40
CA PRO A 38 7.34 3.76 -4.63
C PRO A 38 6.80 4.62 -3.47
N THR A 39 5.95 5.58 -3.78
CA THR A 39 5.19 6.35 -2.78
C THR A 39 4.19 5.45 -2.06
N VAL A 40 4.06 5.63 -0.75
CA VAL A 40 3.03 4.99 0.07
C VAL A 40 1.72 5.76 -0.09
N LEU A 41 0.67 5.09 -0.57
CA LEU A 41 -0.67 5.66 -0.72
C LEU A 41 -1.53 5.48 0.54
N PHE A 42 -1.31 4.39 1.28
CA PHE A 42 -2.03 4.07 2.50
C PHE A 42 -1.15 3.25 3.44
N ASN A 43 -1.26 3.50 4.74
CA ASN A 43 -0.44 2.84 5.76
C ASN A 43 -1.19 2.77 7.07
N GLU A 44 -1.76 1.60 7.35
CA GLU A 44 -2.51 1.34 8.58
C GLU A 44 -1.87 0.20 9.36
N LYS A 45 -1.81 0.37 10.68
CA LYS A 45 -1.36 -0.65 11.63
C LYS A 45 -2.43 -0.81 12.69
N VAL A 46 -2.86 -2.04 12.89
CA VAL A 46 -3.82 -2.43 13.93
C VAL A 46 -3.14 -3.35 14.93
N LEU A 47 -3.39 -3.10 16.22
CA LEU A 47 -2.98 -4.00 17.29
C LEU A 47 -3.99 -5.14 17.40
N CYS A 48 -3.51 -6.38 17.33
CA CYS A 48 -4.37 -7.57 17.24
C CYS A 48 -4.12 -8.61 18.34
N GLY A 49 -2.91 -8.67 18.94
CA GLY A 49 -2.61 -9.63 20.02
C GLY A 49 -2.95 -11.09 19.65
N LEU A 50 -2.47 -11.54 18.49
CA LEU A 50 -2.71 -12.89 17.95
C LEU A 50 -1.89 -13.97 18.65
N GLY A 51 -0.74 -13.60 19.24
CA GLY A 51 0.13 -14.46 20.04
C GLY A 51 -0.07 -14.25 21.53
#